data_AF-A0A927X2E3-F1
#
_entry.id   AF-A0A927X2E3-F1
#
_cell.length_a   1.000
_cell.length_b   1.000
_cell.length_c   1.000
_cell.angle_alpha   90.00
_cell.angle_beta   90.00
_cell.angle_gamma   90.00
#
_symmetry.space_group_name_H-M   'P 1'
#
loop_
_entity.id
_entity.type
_entity.pdbx_description
1 polymer ?
#
loop_
_entity_poly.entity_id
_entity_poly.type
_entity_poly.pdbx_seq_one_letter_code
_entity_poly.pdbx_strand_id
1 'polypeptide(L)'
;MKLLKRISLFAVVLAFVLTLASCGKISQKYADKVNKAAEKGEPLTFTEVKEDLGDEAVWIGTGEKIGAASGVIIAVKGCASVDDIKTKLDEGKTVKGIIVTVLVNKATGAKYTEITADDLK
;
A
#
# COMPACT_ATOMS: atom_id res chain seq x y z
N MET A 1 -31.39 2.18 -57.54
CA MET A 1 -30.54 1.12 -56.97
C MET A 1 -29.94 1.68 -55.68
N LYS A 2 -30.29 1.19 -54.47
CA LYS A 2 -29.85 -0.09 -53.87
C LYS A 2 -28.31 -0.17 -53.97
N LEU A 3 -27.47 -0.18 -52.93
CA LEU A 3 -27.44 -1.00 -51.71
C LEU A 3 -26.16 -0.56 -50.96
N LEU A 4 -26.15 -0.11 -49.69
CA LEU A 4 -25.80 -0.84 -48.45
C LEU A 4 -25.47 0.29 -47.44
N LYS A 5 -26.15 0.59 -46.32
CA LYS A 5 -26.58 -0.22 -45.16
C LYS A 5 -25.48 -1.13 -44.61
N ARG A 6 -24.77 -0.66 -43.56
CA ARG A 6 -24.82 -1.17 -42.16
C ARG A 6 -23.46 -1.11 -41.41
N ILE A 7 -23.55 -0.82 -40.09
CA ILE A 7 -22.68 -1.29 -38.98
C ILE A 7 -21.33 -0.55 -38.85
N SER A 8 -20.86 -0.06 -37.70
CA SER A 8 -21.35 0.00 -36.32
C SER A 8 -20.47 1.03 -35.59
N LEU A 9 -21.04 2.00 -34.87
CA LEU A 9 -20.98 2.10 -33.41
C LEU A 9 -19.86 1.26 -32.77
N PHE A 10 -18.67 1.84 -32.53
CA PHE A 10 -17.74 1.33 -31.54
C PHE A 10 -16.98 2.47 -30.85
N ALA A 11 -17.17 2.52 -29.54
CA ALA A 11 -16.28 3.02 -28.50
C ALA A 11 -16.08 4.54 -28.36
N VAL A 12 -17.14 5.21 -27.90
CA VAL A 12 -17.01 6.07 -26.72
C VAL A 12 -16.63 5.17 -25.55
N VAL A 13 -15.34 4.94 -25.32
CA VAL A 13 -14.84 4.28 -24.11
C VAL A 13 -13.61 5.04 -23.63
N LEU A 14 -13.88 5.97 -22.72
CA LEU A 14 -13.18 5.97 -21.45
C LEU A 14 -11.69 6.35 -21.50
N ALA A 15 -11.41 7.58 -21.93
CA ALA A 15 -10.36 8.37 -21.29
C ALA A 15 -10.81 8.80 -19.87
N PHE A 16 -11.32 7.85 -19.09
CA PHE A 16 -11.27 7.92 -17.64
C PHE A 16 -9.87 7.43 -17.32
N VAL A 17 -8.87 8.29 -17.60
CA VAL A 17 -7.58 8.19 -16.95
C VAL A 17 -7.93 8.09 -15.49
N LEU A 18 -7.70 6.89 -14.98
CA LEU A 18 -8.12 6.45 -13.68
C LEU A 18 -7.55 7.45 -12.67
N THR A 19 -8.38 8.42 -12.29
CA THR A 19 -8.56 8.77 -10.89
C THR A 19 -9.06 7.50 -10.19
N LEU A 20 -8.22 6.47 -10.18
CA LEU A 20 -8.29 5.34 -9.27
C LEU A 20 -8.24 6.04 -7.94
N ALA A 21 -9.44 6.22 -7.41
CA ALA A 21 -9.70 6.82 -6.15
C ALA A 21 -8.60 6.38 -5.21
N SER A 22 -8.03 7.34 -4.48
CA SER A 22 -7.43 7.10 -3.18
C SER A 22 -8.50 6.48 -2.26
N CYS A 23 -8.95 5.26 -2.60
CA CYS A 23 -9.51 4.31 -1.68
C CYS A 23 -8.31 3.89 -0.86
N GLY A 24 -8.15 4.54 0.31
CA GLY A 24 -6.96 4.45 1.15
C GLY A 24 -6.42 3.02 1.19
N LYS A 25 -5.24 2.82 0.58
CA LYS A 25 -4.53 1.54 0.62
C LYS A 25 -4.06 1.21 2.05
N ILE A 26 -4.09 2.18 2.96
CA ILE A 26 -4.05 1.94 4.40
C ILE A 26 -5.41 1.37 4.87
N SER A 27 -5.60 0.06 4.73
CA SER A 27 -6.84 -0.63 5.12
C SER A 27 -6.62 -2.12 5.38
N GLN A 28 -7.59 -2.76 6.05
CA GLN A 28 -7.63 -4.22 6.23
C GLN A 28 -7.57 -4.95 4.88
N LYS A 29 -8.32 -4.48 3.88
CA LYS A 29 -8.36 -5.10 2.54
C LYS A 29 -6.99 -5.16 1.88
N TYR A 30 -6.15 -4.14 2.10
CA TYR A 30 -4.79 -4.14 1.57
C TYR A 30 -3.86 -5.07 2.36
N ALA A 31 -4.00 -5.13 3.70
CA ALA A 31 -3.30 -6.14 4.50
C ALA A 31 -3.64 -7.57 4.04
N ASP A 32 -4.92 -7.84 3.78
CA ASP A 32 -5.38 -9.13 3.25
C ASP A 32 -4.80 -9.43 1.86
N LYS A 33 -4.66 -8.41 0.99
CA LYS A 33 -3.99 -8.54 -0.31
C LYS A 33 -2.54 -8.99 -0.13
N VAL A 34 -1.78 -8.34 0.77
CA VAL A 34 -0.38 -8.68 1.05
C VAL A 34 -0.28 -10.11 1.57
N ASN A 35 -1.08 -10.47 2.58
CA ASN A 35 -1.06 -11.81 3.17
C ASN A 35 -1.39 -12.89 2.15
N LYS A 36 -2.46 -12.69 1.37
CA LYS A 36 -2.87 -13.65 0.34
C LYS A 36 -1.80 -13.82 -0.75
N ALA A 37 -1.07 -12.76 -1.09
CA ALA A 37 0.04 -12.84 -2.05
C ALA A 37 1.20 -13.67 -1.47
N ALA A 38 1.58 -13.42 -0.21
CA ALA A 38 2.60 -14.19 0.50
C ALA A 38 2.22 -15.68 0.67
N GLU A 39 0.98 -15.98 1.07
CA GLU A 39 0.45 -17.34 1.22
C GLU A 39 0.48 -18.14 -0.09
N LYS A 40 0.31 -17.48 -1.23
CA LYS A 40 0.39 -18.09 -2.56
C LYS A 40 1.82 -18.30 -3.05
N GLY A 41 2.84 -17.88 -2.29
CA GLY A 41 4.23 -17.90 -2.73
C GLY A 41 4.56 -16.81 -3.75
N GLU A 42 3.69 -15.81 -3.92
CA GLU A 42 3.86 -14.67 -4.82
C GLU A 42 3.88 -13.34 -4.03
N PRO A 43 4.77 -13.17 -3.03
CA PRO A 43 4.75 -11.98 -2.19
C PRO A 43 5.06 -10.72 -2.99
N LEU A 44 4.31 -9.65 -2.69
CA LEU A 44 4.61 -8.30 -3.17
C LEU A 44 6.02 -7.90 -2.78
N THR A 45 6.68 -7.12 -3.61
CA THR A 45 8.01 -6.59 -3.32
C THR A 45 7.93 -5.37 -2.41
N PHE A 46 9.04 -5.09 -1.73
CA PHE A 46 9.24 -3.87 -0.96
C PHE A 46 8.88 -2.60 -1.76
N THR A 47 9.34 -2.52 -3.01
CA THR A 47 9.07 -1.39 -3.91
C THR A 47 7.59 -1.28 -4.23
N GLU A 48 6.93 -2.39 -4.61
CA GLU A 48 5.48 -2.39 -4.89
C GLU A 48 4.67 -1.93 -3.67
N VAL A 49 5.07 -2.36 -2.46
CA VAL A 49 4.39 -1.93 -1.23
C VAL A 49 4.59 -0.45 -0.97
N LYS A 50 5.80 0.10 -1.18
CA LYS A 50 6.05 1.54 -1.05
C LYS A 50 5.29 2.36 -2.08
N GLU A 51 5.23 1.91 -3.32
CA GLU A 51 4.44 2.57 -4.38
C GLU A 51 2.95 2.49 -4.09
N ASP A 52 2.47 1.36 -3.57
CA ASP A 52 1.07 1.20 -3.17
C ASP A 52 0.72 2.14 -2.01
N LEU A 53 1.58 2.28 -1.01
CA LEU A 53 1.32 3.12 0.18
C LEU A 53 1.69 4.60 -0.02
N GLY A 54 2.49 4.92 -1.03
CA GLY A 54 2.89 6.28 -1.38
C GLY A 54 3.74 6.95 -0.29
N ASP A 55 3.57 8.27 -0.16
CA ASP A 55 4.30 9.10 0.81
C ASP A 55 4.06 8.67 2.26
N GLU A 56 3.00 7.91 2.53
CA GLU A 56 2.65 7.43 3.86
C GLU A 56 3.48 6.18 4.26
N ALA A 57 4.30 5.64 3.37
CA ALA A 57 5.11 4.45 3.59
C ALA A 57 6.39 4.77 4.41
N VAL A 58 6.30 4.68 5.73
CA VAL A 58 7.45 4.88 6.63
C VAL A 58 8.22 3.57 6.79
N TRP A 59 9.50 3.56 6.43
CA TRP A 59 10.36 2.39 6.53
C TRP A 59 11.15 2.36 7.84
N ILE A 60 11.07 1.24 8.56
CA ILE A 60 11.87 0.94 9.75
C ILE A 60 12.57 -0.41 9.51
N GLY A 61 13.85 -0.36 9.16
CA GLY A 61 14.59 -1.57 8.85
C GLY A 61 15.97 -1.32 8.28
N THR A 62 16.56 -2.37 7.73
CA THR A 62 17.93 -2.36 7.20
C THR A 62 17.97 -2.90 5.77
N GLY A 63 19.10 -2.76 5.10
CA GLY A 63 19.35 -3.41 3.81
C GLY A 63 18.69 -2.77 2.59
N GLU A 64 17.88 -1.71 2.73
CA GLU A 64 17.22 -1.02 1.60
C GLU A 64 18.22 -0.56 0.53
N LYS A 65 19.30 0.13 0.93
CA LYS A 65 20.31 0.68 0.00
C LYS A 65 21.12 -0.37 -0.76
N ILE A 66 21.14 -1.61 -0.28
CA ILE A 66 21.88 -2.72 -0.89
C ILE A 66 20.95 -3.74 -1.55
N GLY A 67 19.65 -3.42 -1.68
CA GLY A 67 18.67 -4.31 -2.30
C GLY A 67 18.45 -5.59 -1.50
N ALA A 68 18.47 -5.52 -0.17
CA ALA A 68 18.19 -6.64 0.74
C ALA A 68 17.31 -6.19 1.91
N ALA A 69 16.29 -5.37 1.62
CA ALA A 69 15.45 -4.72 2.62
C ALA A 69 14.81 -5.75 3.57
N SER A 70 15.03 -5.59 4.88
CA SER A 70 14.42 -6.42 5.93
C SER A 70 14.06 -5.55 7.13
N GLY A 71 12.80 -5.65 7.59
CA GLY A 71 12.21 -4.74 8.57
C GLY A 71 10.70 -4.60 8.39
N VAL A 72 10.15 -3.43 8.70
CA VAL A 72 8.72 -3.14 8.60
C VAL A 72 8.46 -1.83 7.84
N ILE A 73 7.41 -1.83 7.03
CA ILE A 73 6.79 -0.60 6.52
C ILE A 73 5.57 -0.31 7.38
N ILE A 74 5.48 0.90 7.90
CA ILE A 74 4.33 1.40 8.65
C ILE A 74 3.70 2.52 7.85
N ALA A 75 2.40 2.42 7.60
CA ALA A 75 1.68 3.52 6.96
C ALA A 75 0.44 3.92 7.77
N VAL A 76 0.38 5.22 8.04
CA VAL A 76 -0.69 5.90 8.77
C VAL A 76 -1.16 7.07 7.93
N LYS A 77 -2.47 7.25 7.82
CA LYS A 77 -3.03 8.29 6.96
C LYS A 77 -2.56 9.67 7.39
N GLY A 78 -1.97 10.42 6.45
CA GLY A 78 -1.40 11.74 6.67
C GLY A 78 -0.18 11.75 7.59
N CYS A 79 0.64 10.71 7.58
CA CYS A 79 1.96 10.67 8.23
C CYS A 79 2.99 10.24 7.19
N ALA A 80 4.01 11.04 6.94
CA ALA A 80 5.09 10.72 6.00
C ALA A 80 6.40 10.33 6.71
N SER A 81 6.43 10.42 8.04
CA SER A 81 7.59 10.11 8.86
C SER A 81 7.21 9.41 10.16
N VAL A 82 8.20 8.78 10.81
CA VAL A 82 8.05 8.21 12.16
C VAL A 82 7.61 9.29 13.15
N ASP A 83 8.13 10.51 13.03
CA ASP A 83 7.86 11.59 13.98
C ASP A 83 6.43 12.14 13.83
N ASP A 84 5.84 12.11 12.63
CA ASP A 84 4.42 12.41 12.44
C ASP A 84 3.53 11.41 13.18
N ILE A 85 3.90 10.12 13.15
CA ILE A 85 3.16 9.06 13.83
C ILE A 85 3.31 9.23 15.34
N LYS A 86 4.54 9.46 15.84
CA LYS A 86 4.79 9.73 17.26
C LYS A 86 3.98 10.91 17.78
N THR A 87 3.97 12.02 17.04
CA THR A 87 3.19 13.21 17.43
C THR A 87 1.71 12.88 17.59
N LYS A 88 1.11 12.11 16.66
CA LYS A 88 -0.30 11.68 16.80
C LYS A 88 -0.53 10.76 18.01
N LEU A 89 0.42 9.90 18.35
CA LEU A 89 0.35 9.04 19.54
C LEU A 89 0.48 9.84 20.83
N ASP A 90 1.40 10.82 20.89
CA ASP A 90 1.62 11.70 22.03
C ASP A 90 0.41 12.61 22.32
N GLU A 91 -0.37 12.95 21.29
CA GLU A 91 -1.66 13.63 21.42
C GLU A 91 -2.78 12.74 22.02
N GLY A 92 -2.48 11.47 22.34
CA GLY A 92 -3.43 10.51 22.90
C GLY A 92 -4.47 10.01 21.90
N LYS A 93 -4.23 10.18 20.59
CA LYS A 93 -5.15 9.72 19.54
C LYS A 93 -4.93 8.23 19.27
N THR A 94 -6.03 7.48 19.11
CA THR A 94 -5.98 6.16 18.51
C THR A 94 -5.56 6.26 17.04
N VAL A 95 -4.37 5.78 16.71
CA VAL A 95 -3.84 5.81 15.35
C VAL A 95 -4.02 4.45 14.69
N LYS A 96 -4.93 4.34 13.72
CA LYS A 96 -5.04 3.13 12.88
C LYS A 96 -4.14 3.23 11.65
N GLY A 97 -3.43 2.16 11.36
CA GLY A 97 -2.52 2.07 10.22
C GLY A 97 -2.33 0.63 9.76
N ILE A 98 -1.48 0.48 8.75
CA ILE A 98 -0.99 -0.83 8.30
C ILE A 98 0.46 -1.01 8.70
N ILE A 99 0.81 -2.21 9.12
CA ILE A 99 2.19 -2.65 9.36
C ILE A 99 2.44 -3.81 8.42
N VAL A 100 3.45 -3.69 7.56
CA VAL A 100 3.86 -4.70 6.59
C VAL A 100 5.26 -5.19 6.96
N THR A 101 5.40 -6.48 7.23
CA THR A 101 6.68 -7.13 7.46
C THR A 101 7.35 -7.42 6.13
N VAL A 102 8.62 -7.04 6.01
CA VAL A 102 9.43 -7.25 4.81
C VAL A 102 10.66 -8.07 5.19
N LEU A 103 10.92 -9.15 4.45
CA LEU A 103 12.13 -9.95 4.53
C LEU A 103 12.75 -10.08 3.14
N VAL A 104 14.01 -9.67 2.99
CA VAL A 104 14.78 -9.75 1.73
C VAL A 104 13.97 -9.18 0.53
N ASN A 105 13.48 -7.96 0.69
CA ASN A 105 12.61 -7.23 -0.25
C ASN A 105 11.24 -7.85 -0.56
N LYS A 106 10.79 -8.85 0.21
CA LYS A 106 9.47 -9.46 0.03
C LYS A 106 8.57 -9.14 1.22
N ALA A 107 7.36 -8.67 0.94
CA ALA A 107 6.34 -8.48 1.95
C ALA A 107 5.79 -9.84 2.38
N THR A 108 6.15 -10.29 3.58
CA THR A 108 5.84 -11.62 4.10
C THR A 108 4.60 -11.66 4.99
N GLY A 109 4.11 -10.50 5.39
CA GLY A 109 2.86 -10.38 6.14
C GLY A 109 2.46 -8.93 6.35
N ALA A 110 1.19 -8.72 6.66
CA ALA A 110 0.65 -7.41 6.99
C ALA A 110 -0.50 -7.49 8.01
N LYS A 111 -0.62 -6.45 8.83
CA LYS A 111 -1.75 -6.24 9.75
C LYS A 111 -2.27 -4.81 9.61
N TYR A 112 -3.59 -4.64 9.57
CA TYR A 112 -4.23 -3.33 9.74
C TYR A 112 -4.74 -3.24 11.18
N THR A 113 -4.13 -2.37 11.97
CA THR A 113 -4.29 -2.36 13.43
C THR A 113 -4.12 -0.95 13.99
N GLU A 114 -4.43 -0.79 15.27
CA GLU A 114 -3.91 0.32 16.05
C GLU A 114 -2.38 0.24 16.13
N ILE A 115 -1.74 1.36 15.85
CA ILE A 115 -0.30 1.56 15.92
C ILE A 115 0.05 2.03 17.32
N THR A 116 1.06 1.42 17.91
CA THR A 116 1.56 1.76 19.24
C THR A 116 3.00 2.28 19.14
N ALA A 117 3.49 2.92 20.21
CA ALA A 117 4.88 3.35 20.28
C ALA A 117 5.87 2.18 20.17
N ASP A 118 5.46 0.95 20.52
CA ASP A 118 6.29 -0.24 20.39
C ASP A 118 6.44 -0.69 18.94
N ASP A 119 5.47 -0.42 18.07
CA ASP A 119 5.58 -0.74 16.64
C ASP A 119 6.61 0.17 15.93
N LEU A 120 6.98 1.31 16.51
CA LEU A 120 7.93 2.28 15.93
C LEU A 120 9.41 2.04 16.30
N LYS A 121 9.73 0.91 16.92
CA LYS A 121 11.05 0.59 17.47
C LYS A 121 11.87 -0.34 16.57
#